data_AF-A0A0G1WWN3-F1
#
_entry.id   AF-A0A0G1WWN3-F1
#
_cell.length_a   1.000
_cell.length_b   1.000
_cell.length_c   1.000
_cell.angle_alpha   90.00
_cell.angle_beta   90.00
_cell.angle_gamma   90.00
#
_symmetry.space_group_name_H-M   'P 1'
#
loop_
_entity.id
_entity.type
_entity.pdbx_description
1 polymer ?
#
loop_
_entity_poly.entity_id
_entity_poly.type
_entity_poly.pdbx_seq_one_letter_code
_entity_poly.pdbx_strand_id
1 'polypeptide(L)'
;MIYQAVGDRIAVDFSTWPGIDAERACSTLQKQGFHREIFDPEWYAQGLIGRRNVFYACGLHSKNAPKAVDCSSLMKYLFGLCGIWIPRRAVQQKAFGIKLDRPEPWSLVFKTGACNLYEDSPKYGVGHVGLVTDHGTVIHAVDRPTPVVEVPLREFIARRGEYRGAARIIHHPEATYTFSFPPELEIETSDDVRWRILKDLTPTP
;
A
#
# COMPACT_ATOMS: atom_id res chain seq x y z
N MET A 1 6.09 12.79 2.21
CA MET A 1 4.80 12.61 1.54
C MET A 1 3.72 12.80 2.58
N ILE A 2 2.64 13.51 2.28
CA ILE A 2 1.47 13.54 3.17
C ILE A 2 0.61 12.33 2.83
N TYR A 3 0.39 11.44 3.79
CA TYR A 3 -0.50 10.29 3.60
C TYR A 3 -1.93 10.67 3.91
N GLN A 4 -2.88 10.07 3.20
CA GLN A 4 -4.30 10.17 3.50
C GLN A 4 -4.74 8.95 4.32
N ALA A 5 -5.62 9.17 5.29
CA ALA A 5 -6.14 8.12 6.15
C ALA A 5 -7.00 7.11 5.37
N VAL A 6 -7.03 5.88 5.85
CA VAL A 6 -7.84 4.78 5.31
C VAL A 6 -8.61 4.13 6.44
N GLY A 7 -9.91 4.44 6.53
CA GLY A 7 -10.73 4.01 7.65
C GLY A 7 -10.22 4.66 8.93
N ASP A 8 -9.90 3.83 9.92
CA ASP A 8 -9.34 4.22 11.22
C ASP A 8 -7.80 4.16 11.25
N ARG A 9 -7.13 4.10 10.09
CA ARG A 9 -5.67 3.93 9.98
C ARG A 9 -5.01 5.05 9.20
N ILE A 10 -3.80 5.42 9.61
CA ILE A 10 -2.97 6.42 8.94
C ILE A 10 -1.49 6.01 8.98
N ALA A 11 -0.80 6.18 7.85
CA ALA A 11 0.64 6.08 7.78
C ALA A 11 1.31 7.43 8.11
N VAL A 12 2.44 7.38 8.78
CA VAL A 12 3.24 8.56 9.16
C VAL A 12 4.70 8.28 8.86
N ASP A 13 5.32 9.14 8.05
CA ASP A 13 6.75 9.11 7.76
C ASP A 13 7.46 10.21 8.55
N PHE A 14 8.06 9.83 9.68
CA PHE A 14 8.72 10.79 10.58
C PHE A 14 9.99 11.41 9.97
N SER A 15 10.60 10.79 8.95
CA SER A 15 11.76 11.38 8.26
C SER A 15 11.41 12.69 7.57
N THR A 16 10.12 12.93 7.31
CA THR A 16 9.64 14.15 6.67
C THR A 16 9.38 15.29 7.65
N TRP A 17 9.50 15.05 8.96
CA TRP A 17 9.20 16.02 10.02
C TRP A 17 10.45 16.36 10.82
N PRO A 18 11.28 17.32 10.34
CA PRO A 18 12.51 17.67 11.02
C PRO A 18 12.24 18.16 12.45
N GLY A 19 13.02 17.65 13.41
CA GLY A 19 12.92 17.99 14.83
C GLY A 19 11.88 17.20 15.62
N ILE A 20 11.10 16.31 14.98
CA ILE A 20 10.22 15.37 15.67
C ILE A 20 10.94 14.03 15.84
N ASP A 21 11.28 13.70 17.09
CA ASP A 21 11.81 12.39 17.45
C ASP A 21 10.71 11.32 17.37
N ALA A 22 10.98 10.23 16.66
CA ALA A 22 9.98 9.19 16.37
C ALA A 22 9.51 8.45 17.62
N GLU A 23 10.41 8.15 18.57
CA GLU A 23 10.06 7.45 19.81
C GLU A 23 9.17 8.32 20.70
N ARG A 24 9.54 9.60 20.84
CA ARG A 24 8.74 10.59 21.58
C ARG A 24 7.38 10.81 20.92
N ALA A 25 7.33 10.93 19.59
CA ALA A 25 6.08 11.06 18.85
C ALA A 25 5.17 9.84 19.04
N CYS A 26 5.72 8.62 18.93
CA CYS A 26 4.97 7.39 19.19
C CYS A 26 4.39 7.38 20.62
N SER A 27 5.20 7.76 21.61
CA SER A 27 4.77 7.81 23.01
C SER A 27 3.64 8.84 23.23
N THR A 28 3.72 9.99 22.56
CA THR A 28 2.66 11.02 22.58
C THR A 28 1.37 10.48 21.96
N LEU A 29 1.46 9.90 20.76
CA LEU A 29 0.29 9.34 20.07
C LEU A 29 -0.38 8.22 20.89
N GLN A 30 0.39 7.35 21.53
CA GLN A 30 -0.14 6.32 22.43
C GLN A 30 -0.95 6.90 23.59
N LYS A 31 -0.47 7.99 24.21
CA LYS A 31 -1.22 8.68 25.28
C LYS A 31 -2.52 9.31 24.78
N GLN A 32 -2.57 9.66 23.49
CA GLN A 32 -3.77 10.17 22.83
C GLN A 32 -4.70 9.07 22.30
N GLY A 33 -4.42 7.80 22.59
CA GLY A 33 -5.27 6.67 22.21
C GLY A 33 -4.96 6.08 20.83
N PHE A 34 -3.90 6.50 20.15
CA PHE A 34 -3.46 5.84 18.92
C PHE A 34 -2.77 4.52 19.25
N HIS A 35 -2.99 3.51 18.42
CA HIS A 35 -2.30 2.23 18.54
C HIS A 35 -1.38 2.01 17.35
N ARG A 36 -0.15 1.58 17.63
CA ARG A 36 0.80 1.23 16.58
C ARG A 36 0.40 -0.12 15.96
N GLU A 37 0.29 -0.12 14.65
CA GLU A 37 -0.12 -1.29 13.86
C GLU A 37 1.08 -1.89 13.12
N ILE A 38 0.90 -3.09 12.57
CA ILE A 38 1.89 -3.70 11.68
C ILE A 38 1.98 -2.86 10.41
N PHE A 39 3.20 -2.47 10.05
CA PHE A 39 3.50 -1.78 8.80
C PHE A 39 4.29 -2.70 7.87
N ASP A 40 3.58 -3.63 7.23
CA ASP A 40 4.19 -4.59 6.33
C ASP A 40 3.15 -5.09 5.31
N PRO A 41 3.10 -4.50 4.09
CA PRO A 41 2.16 -4.93 3.06
C PRO A 41 2.43 -6.35 2.58
N GLU A 42 3.67 -6.83 2.68
CA GLU A 42 4.05 -8.19 2.30
C GLU A 42 3.51 -9.20 3.33
N TRP A 43 3.68 -8.96 4.63
CA TRP A 43 3.12 -9.82 5.68
C TRP A 43 1.60 -10.01 5.52
N TYR A 44 0.87 -8.92 5.26
CA TYR A 44 -0.56 -8.99 4.99
C TYR A 44 -0.87 -9.82 3.73
N ALA A 45 -0.06 -9.68 2.69
CA ALA A 45 -0.24 -10.40 1.43
C ALA A 45 0.04 -11.90 1.60
N GLN A 46 1.12 -12.26 2.28
CA GLN A 46 1.50 -13.62 2.63
C GLN A 46 0.36 -14.32 3.39
N GLY A 47 -0.27 -13.61 4.32
CA GLY A 47 -1.41 -14.10 5.07
C GLY A 47 -2.60 -14.53 4.19
N LEU A 48 -2.74 -14.03 2.96
CA LEU A 48 -3.83 -14.35 2.04
C LEU A 48 -3.53 -15.45 1.03
N ILE A 49 -2.26 -15.84 0.87
CA ILE A 49 -1.84 -16.84 -0.12
C ILE A 49 -2.56 -18.17 0.14
N GLY A 50 -3.07 -18.80 -0.93
CA GLY A 50 -3.65 -20.14 -0.86
C GLY A 50 -5.01 -20.24 -0.14
N ARG A 51 -5.58 -19.12 0.33
CA ARG A 51 -6.88 -19.11 1.00
C ARG A 51 -8.01 -19.42 0.03
N ARG A 52 -8.77 -20.49 0.31
CA ARG A 52 -9.93 -20.94 -0.50
C ARG A 52 -11.19 -20.09 -0.31
N ASN A 53 -11.25 -19.26 0.73
CA ASN A 53 -12.37 -18.36 1.01
C ASN A 53 -12.17 -16.95 0.42
N VAL A 54 -11.17 -16.78 -0.45
CA VAL A 54 -10.93 -15.56 -1.22
C VAL A 54 -11.28 -15.84 -2.68
N PHE A 55 -12.02 -14.94 -3.31
CA PHE A 55 -12.48 -15.09 -4.69
C PHE A 55 -11.82 -14.04 -5.61
N TYR A 56 -11.60 -14.40 -6.86
CA TYR A 56 -11.20 -13.44 -7.89
C TYR A 56 -12.41 -12.97 -8.69
N ALA A 57 -12.53 -11.66 -8.91
CA ALA A 57 -13.38 -11.11 -9.97
C ALA A 57 -12.85 -9.76 -10.45
N CYS A 58 -12.90 -9.50 -11.76
CA CYS A 58 -12.48 -8.23 -12.33
C CYS A 58 -13.38 -7.07 -11.86
N GLY A 59 -12.79 -5.94 -11.48
CA GLY A 59 -13.53 -4.72 -11.14
C GLY A 59 -13.92 -4.59 -9.66
N LEU A 60 -13.45 -5.48 -8.79
CA LEU A 60 -13.78 -5.47 -7.35
C LEU A 60 -13.16 -4.30 -6.61
N HIS A 61 -13.77 -3.79 -5.54
CA HIS A 61 -13.21 -2.68 -4.76
C HIS A 61 -12.47 -3.17 -3.52
N SER A 62 -11.61 -2.34 -2.92
CA SER A 62 -10.90 -2.72 -1.70
C SER A 62 -11.84 -3.08 -0.53
N LYS A 63 -13.07 -2.54 -0.51
CA LYS A 63 -14.11 -2.93 0.46
C LYS A 63 -14.57 -4.39 0.34
N ASN A 64 -14.31 -5.06 -0.78
CA ASN A 64 -14.61 -6.47 -0.98
C ASN A 64 -13.49 -7.38 -0.44
N ALA A 65 -12.29 -6.83 -0.29
CA ALA A 65 -11.15 -7.55 0.27
C ALA A 65 -11.32 -7.73 1.80
N PRO A 66 -10.81 -8.83 2.38
CA PRO A 66 -10.05 -9.88 1.72
C PRO A 66 -10.92 -10.95 1.07
N LYS A 67 -12.25 -10.91 1.16
CA LYS A 67 -13.13 -11.97 0.67
C LYS A 67 -13.16 -12.09 -0.85
N ALA A 68 -13.02 -10.98 -1.57
CA ALA A 68 -12.92 -10.98 -3.01
C ALA A 68 -11.99 -9.87 -3.51
N VAL A 69 -11.12 -10.18 -4.48
CA VAL A 69 -10.08 -9.27 -4.97
C VAL A 69 -9.88 -9.35 -6.50
N ASP A 70 -9.42 -8.27 -7.09
CA ASP A 70 -8.58 -8.31 -8.30
C ASP A 70 -7.17 -7.83 -7.99
N CYS A 71 -6.29 -7.80 -8.99
CA CYS A 71 -4.89 -7.46 -8.79
C CYS A 71 -4.70 -6.10 -8.12
N SER A 72 -5.37 -5.07 -8.62
CA SER A 72 -5.27 -3.71 -8.11
C SER A 72 -6.08 -3.45 -6.84
N SER A 73 -7.21 -4.13 -6.64
CA SER A 73 -7.98 -4.04 -5.39
C SER A 73 -7.26 -4.73 -4.23
N LEU A 74 -6.53 -5.82 -4.50
CA LEU A 74 -5.62 -6.44 -3.54
C LEU A 74 -4.56 -5.44 -3.11
N MET A 75 -3.86 -4.78 -4.04
CA MET A 75 -2.87 -3.77 -3.69
C MET A 75 -3.49 -2.65 -2.83
N LYS A 76 -4.64 -2.09 -3.27
CA LYS A 76 -5.31 -1.03 -2.50
C LYS A 76 -5.71 -1.48 -1.08
N TYR A 77 -6.10 -2.75 -0.91
CA TYR A 77 -6.40 -3.32 0.40
C TYR A 77 -5.16 -3.44 1.27
N LEU A 78 -4.06 -4.02 0.75
CA LEU A 78 -2.81 -4.22 1.49
C LEU A 78 -2.21 -2.90 1.97
N PHE A 79 -2.12 -1.89 1.09
CA PHE A 79 -1.66 -0.56 1.47
C PHE A 79 -2.65 0.13 2.43
N GLY A 80 -3.95 -0.12 2.29
CA GLY A 80 -4.97 0.36 3.23
C GLY A 80 -4.81 -0.18 4.65
N LEU A 81 -4.42 -1.45 4.82
CA LEU A 81 -4.09 -2.03 6.13
C LEU A 81 -2.87 -1.35 6.78
N CYS A 82 -1.98 -0.81 5.96
CA CYS A 82 -0.83 0.00 6.38
C CYS A 82 -1.19 1.49 6.55
N GLY A 83 -2.46 1.88 6.47
CA GLY A 83 -2.89 3.29 6.57
C GLY A 83 -2.46 4.17 5.38
N ILE A 84 -2.17 3.55 4.23
CA ILE A 84 -1.77 4.25 3.00
C ILE A 84 -2.90 4.16 1.98
N TRP A 85 -3.49 5.31 1.65
CA TRP A 85 -4.39 5.40 0.51
C TRP A 85 -3.62 5.34 -0.80
N ILE A 86 -4.04 4.47 -1.72
CA ILE A 86 -3.61 4.48 -3.12
C ILE A 86 -4.82 4.44 -4.08
N PRO A 87 -4.67 4.88 -5.34
CA PRO A 87 -5.74 4.80 -6.33
C PRO A 87 -6.25 3.36 -6.58
N ARG A 88 -7.47 3.25 -7.12
CA ARG A 88 -8.11 1.95 -7.34
C ARG A 88 -7.47 1.17 -8.50
N ARG A 89 -7.10 1.83 -9.60
CA ARG A 89 -6.71 1.14 -10.86
C ARG A 89 -5.19 0.97 -10.93
N ALA A 90 -4.71 -0.13 -11.49
CA ALA A 90 -3.26 -0.40 -11.64
C ALA A 90 -2.51 0.71 -12.38
N VAL A 91 -3.09 1.27 -13.46
CA VAL A 91 -2.49 2.40 -14.19
C VAL A 91 -2.30 3.64 -13.31
N GLN A 92 -3.29 3.95 -12.47
CA GLN A 92 -3.24 5.07 -11.53
C GLN A 92 -2.30 4.79 -10.36
N GLN A 93 -2.24 3.54 -9.87
CA GLN A 93 -1.28 3.13 -8.84
C GLN A 93 0.17 3.29 -9.33
N LYS A 94 0.43 2.97 -10.60
CA LYS A 94 1.73 3.22 -11.23
C LYS A 94 2.07 4.71 -11.29
N ALA A 95 1.11 5.55 -11.69
CA ALA A 95 1.31 7.00 -11.76
C ALA A 95 1.44 7.67 -10.39
N PHE A 96 0.80 7.09 -9.37
CA PHE A 96 0.82 7.60 -7.99
C PHE A 96 2.16 7.38 -7.28
N GLY A 97 2.83 6.26 -7.52
CA GLY A 97 4.11 5.94 -6.90
C GLY A 97 5.31 6.61 -7.58
N ILE A 98 6.45 6.63 -6.89
CA ILE A 98 7.73 7.02 -7.50
C ILE A 98 8.15 5.93 -8.48
N LYS A 99 8.36 6.29 -9.74
CA LYS A 99 8.88 5.38 -10.76
C LYS A 99 10.25 4.83 -10.33
N LEU A 100 10.43 3.51 -10.47
CA LEU A 100 11.70 2.84 -10.28
C LEU A 100 12.27 2.33 -11.60
N ASP A 101 13.59 2.34 -11.73
CA ASP A 101 14.30 1.75 -12.89
C ASP A 101 14.27 0.22 -12.86
N ARG A 102 14.20 -0.36 -11.66
CA ARG A 102 14.09 -1.80 -11.41
C ARG A 102 13.13 -2.07 -10.26
N PRO A 103 12.42 -3.22 -10.26
CA PRO A 103 11.60 -3.61 -9.12
C PRO A 103 12.47 -3.81 -7.87
N GLU A 104 11.98 -3.34 -6.74
CA GLU A 104 12.62 -3.45 -5.42
C GLU A 104 11.61 -3.98 -4.39
N PRO A 105 12.05 -4.50 -3.23
CA PRO A 105 11.15 -4.96 -2.18
C PRO A 105 10.09 -3.90 -1.82
N TRP A 106 8.85 -4.34 -1.64
CA TRP A 106 7.65 -3.54 -1.34
C TRP A 106 7.25 -2.52 -2.41
N SER A 107 7.88 -2.54 -3.58
CA SER A 107 7.39 -1.81 -4.74
C SER A 107 6.26 -2.56 -5.46
N LEU A 108 5.46 -1.82 -6.22
CA LEU A 108 4.50 -2.40 -7.14
C LEU A 108 5.15 -2.64 -8.50
N VAL A 109 4.91 -3.80 -9.09
CA VAL A 109 5.37 -4.17 -10.43
C VAL A 109 4.19 -4.31 -11.39
N PHE A 110 4.32 -3.75 -12.59
CA PHE A 110 3.23 -3.60 -13.54
C PHE A 110 3.51 -4.30 -14.87
N LYS A 111 2.46 -4.80 -15.51
CA LYS A 111 2.52 -5.34 -16.87
C LYS A 111 1.20 -5.17 -17.62
N THR A 112 1.20 -5.51 -18.91
CA THR A 112 -0.07 -5.70 -19.64
C THR A 112 -0.79 -6.95 -19.15
N GLY A 113 -2.12 -6.93 -19.25
CA GLY A 113 -3.01 -8.02 -18.84
C GLY A 113 -4.14 -8.23 -19.84
N ALA A 114 -5.20 -8.92 -19.39
CA ALA A 114 -6.37 -9.21 -20.22
C ALA A 114 -7.12 -7.94 -20.64
N CYS A 115 -7.14 -6.92 -19.78
CA CYS A 115 -7.70 -5.60 -20.07
C CYS A 115 -6.69 -4.54 -19.65
N ASN A 116 -6.19 -3.76 -20.62
CA ASN A 116 -5.21 -2.71 -20.37
C ASN A 116 -5.92 -1.35 -20.30
N LEU A 117 -5.79 -0.69 -19.16
CA LEU A 117 -6.25 0.69 -18.99
C LEU A 117 -5.07 1.64 -19.21
N TYR A 118 -5.36 2.81 -19.76
CA TYR A 118 -4.38 3.85 -20.08
C TYR A 118 -4.95 5.21 -19.71
N GLU A 119 -4.07 6.17 -19.41
CA GLU A 119 -4.43 7.58 -19.23
C GLU A 119 -4.38 8.28 -20.59
N ASP A 120 -3.19 8.39 -21.19
CA ASP A 120 -3.01 9.14 -22.44
C ASP A 120 -2.95 8.26 -23.70
N SER A 121 -2.33 7.08 -23.60
CA SER A 121 -2.04 6.25 -24.79
C SER A 121 -2.20 4.76 -24.52
N PRO A 122 -2.94 4.02 -25.38
CA PRO A 122 -3.05 2.55 -25.30
C PRO A 122 -1.70 1.83 -25.31
N LYS A 123 -0.67 2.42 -25.94
CA LYS A 123 0.69 1.88 -25.97
C LYS A 123 1.26 1.66 -24.57
N TYR A 124 0.93 2.54 -23.62
CA TYR A 124 1.43 2.48 -22.24
C TYR A 124 0.42 1.83 -21.27
N GLY A 125 -0.61 1.18 -21.82
CA GLY A 125 -1.66 0.55 -21.03
C GLY A 125 -1.11 -0.45 -20.02
N VAL A 126 -1.70 -0.44 -18.83
CA VAL A 126 -1.41 -1.33 -17.71
C VAL A 126 -2.65 -2.19 -17.44
N GLY A 127 -2.46 -3.51 -17.35
CA GLY A 127 -3.55 -4.45 -17.13
C GLY A 127 -3.34 -5.39 -15.95
N HIS A 128 -2.15 -5.39 -15.32
CA HIS A 128 -1.87 -6.18 -14.13
C HIS A 128 -0.88 -5.50 -13.20
N VAL A 129 -0.98 -5.80 -11.91
CA VAL A 129 -0.08 -5.33 -10.85
C VAL A 129 0.19 -6.45 -9.84
N GLY A 130 1.35 -6.43 -9.21
CA GLY A 130 1.69 -7.26 -8.05
C GLY A 130 2.63 -6.53 -7.11
N LEU A 131 2.73 -7.03 -5.88
CA LEU A 131 3.64 -6.55 -4.83
C LEU A 131 4.95 -7.34 -4.89
N VAL A 132 6.07 -6.65 -5.01
CA VAL A 132 7.40 -7.26 -4.97
C VAL A 132 7.78 -7.55 -3.52
N THR A 133 8.28 -8.75 -3.25
CA THR A 133 8.74 -9.17 -1.92
C THR A 133 10.24 -8.94 -1.72
N ASP A 134 10.71 -9.06 -0.50
CA ASP A 134 12.15 -9.10 -0.19
C ASP A 134 12.85 -10.37 -0.73
N HIS A 135 12.10 -11.43 -1.04
CA HIS A 135 12.59 -12.70 -1.59
C HIS A 135 12.74 -12.74 -3.12
N GLY A 136 12.53 -11.61 -3.82
CA GLY A 136 12.60 -11.57 -5.28
C GLY A 136 11.44 -12.29 -5.97
N THR A 137 10.31 -12.38 -5.29
CA THR A 137 9.03 -12.90 -5.78
C THR A 137 8.02 -11.76 -5.91
N VAL A 138 6.83 -12.09 -6.43
CA VAL A 138 5.72 -11.17 -6.58
C VAL A 138 4.46 -11.84 -6.08
N ILE A 139 3.79 -11.20 -5.11
CA ILE A 139 2.46 -11.60 -4.65
C ILE A 139 1.41 -10.82 -5.45
N HIS A 140 0.47 -11.54 -6.06
CA HIS A 140 -0.57 -10.94 -6.88
C HIS A 140 -1.86 -11.76 -6.88
N ALA A 141 -2.97 -11.12 -7.27
CA ALA A 141 -4.24 -11.80 -7.48
C ALA A 141 -4.39 -12.27 -8.93
N VAL A 142 -4.85 -13.50 -9.14
CA VAL A 142 -5.10 -14.12 -10.44
C VAL A 142 -6.44 -14.87 -10.42
N ASP A 143 -7.02 -15.08 -11.60
CA ASP A 143 -8.25 -15.86 -11.77
C ASP A 143 -7.98 -17.37 -11.60
N ARG A 144 -8.02 -17.83 -10.34
CA ARG A 144 -7.80 -19.21 -9.89
C ARG A 144 -8.61 -19.52 -8.62
N PRO A 145 -8.83 -20.80 -8.27
CA PRO A 145 -9.54 -21.18 -7.04
C PRO A 145 -8.93 -20.63 -5.74
N THR A 146 -7.61 -20.40 -5.72
CA THR A 146 -6.90 -19.67 -4.67
C THR A 146 -6.25 -18.47 -5.32
N PRO A 147 -6.89 -17.30 -5.29
CA PRO A 147 -6.56 -16.23 -6.23
C PRO A 147 -5.31 -15.45 -5.85
N VAL A 148 -4.96 -15.36 -4.57
CA VAL A 148 -3.70 -14.74 -4.14
C VAL A 148 -2.59 -15.79 -4.22
N VAL A 149 -1.61 -15.53 -5.05
CA VAL A 149 -0.47 -16.41 -5.31
C VAL A 149 0.82 -15.63 -5.28
N GLU A 150 1.91 -16.36 -5.07
CA GLU A 150 3.27 -15.84 -5.13
C GLU A 150 4.04 -16.56 -6.24
N VAL A 151 4.76 -15.80 -7.05
CA VAL A 151 5.57 -16.33 -8.16
C VAL A 151 6.93 -15.62 -8.21
N PRO A 152 7.98 -16.24 -8.77
CA PRO A 152 9.26 -15.55 -8.98
C PRO A 152 9.07 -14.28 -9.81
N LEU A 153 9.76 -13.18 -9.46
CA LEU A 153 9.68 -11.90 -10.18
C LEU A 153 9.96 -12.06 -11.69
N ARG A 154 10.98 -12.87 -12.02
CA ARG A 154 11.31 -13.20 -13.41
C ARG A 154 10.14 -13.84 -14.17
N GLU A 155 9.36 -14.70 -13.50
CA GLU A 155 8.20 -15.34 -14.10
C GLU A 155 7.06 -14.32 -14.26
N PHE A 156 6.80 -13.51 -13.23
CA PHE A 156 5.78 -12.46 -13.31
C PHE A 156 6.00 -11.55 -14.52
N ILE A 157 7.25 -11.13 -14.75
CA ILE A 157 7.66 -10.24 -15.83
C ILE A 157 7.62 -10.95 -17.20
N ALA A 158 8.19 -12.15 -17.30
CA ALA A 158 8.32 -12.84 -18.58
C ALA A 158 7.02 -13.51 -19.07
N ARG A 159 6.16 -13.92 -18.14
CA ARG A 159 4.97 -14.72 -18.46
C ARG A 159 3.78 -13.83 -18.77
N ARG A 160 3.27 -13.91 -20.01
CA ARG A 160 2.03 -13.26 -20.48
C ARG A 160 2.00 -11.75 -20.23
N GLY A 161 2.12 -10.98 -21.30
CA GLY A 161 2.11 -9.53 -21.28
C GLY A 161 3.51 -8.94 -21.31
N GLU A 162 3.56 -7.62 -21.43
CA GLU A 162 4.78 -6.82 -21.50
C GLU A 162 4.99 -6.11 -20.17
N TYR A 163 6.25 -6.06 -19.71
CA TYR A 163 6.64 -5.26 -18.56
C TYR A 163 6.27 -3.78 -18.75
N ARG A 164 5.66 -3.18 -17.73
CA ARG A 164 5.22 -1.77 -17.74
C ARG A 164 5.87 -0.93 -16.64
N GLY A 165 6.94 -1.41 -16.03
CA GLY A 165 7.70 -0.70 -15.00
C GLY A 165 7.38 -1.13 -13.59
N ALA A 166 8.04 -0.49 -12.62
CA ALA A 166 7.77 -0.61 -11.20
C ALA A 166 7.59 0.79 -10.58
N ALA A 167 6.85 0.88 -9.48
CA ALA A 167 6.65 2.11 -8.73
C ALA A 167 6.69 1.84 -7.22
N ARG A 168 7.36 2.71 -6.48
CA ARG A 168 7.44 2.69 -5.03
C ARG A 168 6.33 3.55 -4.43
N ILE A 169 5.53 2.96 -3.54
CA ILE A 169 4.48 3.69 -2.80
C ILE A 169 5.03 4.26 -1.48
N ILE A 170 5.82 3.47 -0.75
CA ILE A 170 6.40 3.85 0.55
C ILE A 170 7.80 4.42 0.31
N HIS A 171 8.03 5.69 0.64
CA HIS A 171 9.30 6.35 0.33
C HIS A 171 10.44 5.91 1.26
N HIS A 172 10.18 5.91 2.57
CA HIS A 172 11.13 5.61 3.65
C HIS A 172 10.54 4.53 4.57
N PRO A 173 10.57 3.24 4.17
CA PRO A 173 9.93 2.17 4.93
C PRO A 173 10.46 2.05 6.37
N GLU A 174 11.73 2.36 6.60
CA GLU A 174 12.39 2.37 7.90
C GLU A 174 11.92 3.47 8.84
N ALA A 175 11.36 4.55 8.30
CA ALA A 175 10.88 5.72 9.05
C ALA A 175 9.35 5.89 8.98
N THR A 176 8.66 4.96 8.33
CA THR A 176 7.21 4.98 8.17
C THR A 176 6.52 4.02 9.15
N TYR A 177 5.47 4.50 9.80
CA TYR A 177 4.73 3.78 10.82
C TYR A 177 3.24 3.85 10.51
N THR A 178 2.49 2.79 10.82
CA THR A 178 1.02 2.82 10.80
C THR A 178 0.49 2.98 12.20
N PHE A 179 -0.50 3.86 12.34
CA PHE A 179 -1.31 3.98 13.54
C PHE A 179 -2.77 3.75 13.21
N SER A 180 -3.46 3.02 14.07
CA SER A 180 -4.91 3.14 14.20
C SER A 180 -5.25 4.25 15.19
N PHE A 181 -6.38 4.91 14.98
CA PHE A 181 -6.83 6.04 15.81
C PHE A 181 -8.27 5.87 16.27
N PRO A 182 -8.64 6.46 17.43
CA PRO A 182 -10.00 6.37 17.95
C PRO A 182 -11.04 6.94 16.97
N PRO A 183 -12.24 6.33 16.88
CA PRO A 183 -13.27 6.72 15.90
C PRO A 183 -13.83 8.13 16.12
N GLU A 184 -13.66 8.70 17.31
CA GLU A 184 -14.03 10.08 17.63
C GLU A 184 -13.06 11.13 17.07
N LEU A 185 -11.88 10.71 16.60
CA LEU A 185 -10.91 11.62 15.99
C LEU A 185 -11.14 11.72 14.48
N GLU A 186 -11.22 12.96 14.00
CA GLU A 186 -11.23 13.27 12.58
C GLU A 186 -9.78 13.45 12.10
N ILE A 187 -9.21 12.39 11.52
CA ILE A 187 -7.88 12.38 10.92
C ILE A 187 -8.04 12.15 9.42
N GLU A 188 -7.77 13.19 8.63
CA GLU A 188 -7.83 13.08 7.16
C GLU A 188 -6.45 12.73 6.60
N THR A 189 -5.40 13.31 7.18
CA THR A 189 -4.04 13.21 6.68
C THR A 189 -3.01 13.03 7.79
N SER A 190 -1.80 12.63 7.40
CA SER A 190 -0.68 12.57 8.33
C SER A 190 -0.30 13.93 8.91
N ASP A 191 -0.66 15.06 8.29
CA ASP A 191 -0.39 16.39 8.85
C ASP A 191 -1.28 16.67 10.09
N ASP A 192 -2.50 16.15 10.13
CA ASP A 192 -3.35 16.23 11.32
C ASP A 192 -2.67 15.56 12.52
N VAL A 193 -2.07 14.38 12.29
CA VAL A 193 -1.28 13.65 13.29
C VAL A 193 -0.07 14.48 13.75
N ARG A 194 0.60 15.17 12.82
CA ARG A 194 1.72 16.06 13.13
C ARG A 194 1.30 17.18 14.08
N TRP A 195 0.19 17.85 13.82
CA TRP A 195 -0.31 18.93 14.69
C TRP A 195 -0.67 18.44 16.09
N ARG A 196 -1.21 17.23 16.20
CA ARG A 196 -1.48 16.60 17.49
C ARG A 196 -0.22 16.31 18.29
N ILE A 197 0.86 15.89 17.63
CA ILE A 197 2.16 15.70 18.28
C ILE A 197 2.71 17.05 18.73
N LEU A 198 2.72 18.06 17.84
CA LEU A 198 3.30 19.37 18.14
C LEU A 198 2.61 20.07 19.31
N LYS A 199 1.28 19.98 19.42
CA LYS A 199 0.51 20.56 20.53
C LYS A 199 0.97 20.07 21.90
N ASP A 200 1.30 18.79 22.01
CA ASP A 200 1.76 18.17 23.26
C ASP A 200 3.27 18.33 23.50
N LEU A 201 4.04 18.66 22.45
CA LEU A 201 5.47 18.92 22.55
C LEU A 201 5.80 20.37 22.91
N THR A 202 4.90 21.31 22.64
CA THR A 202 5.03 22.69 23.12
C THR A 202 4.87 22.73 24.64
N PRO A 203 5.84 23.30 25.39
CA PRO A 203 5.64 23.56 26.81
C PRO A 203 4.41 24.46 26.99
N THR A 204 3.50 24.07 27.88
CA THR A 204 2.41 24.92 28.33
C THR A 204 3.01 26.22 28.87
N PRO A 205 2.49 27.41 28.48
CA PRO A 205 2.99 28.68 29.00
C PRO A 205 2.84 28.81 30.52
#